data_AF-A0A2U2ZK86-F1
#
_entry.id   AF-A0A2U2ZK86-F1
#
_cell.length_a   1.000
_cell.length_b   1.000
_cell.length_c   1.000
_cell.angle_alpha   90.00
_cell.angle_beta   90.00
_cell.angle_gamma   90.00
#
_symmetry.space_group_name_H-M   'P 1'
#
loop_
_entity.id
_entity.type
_entity.pdbx_description
1 polymer ?
#
loop_
_entity_poly.entity_id
_entity_poly.type
_entity_poly.pdbx_seq_one_letter_code
_entity_poly.pdbx_strand_id
1 'polypeptide(L)' 'MTSPDPEPRRTTGLEPGGGVPPGETPPGEAGTSGISHPEPPELRKAWGPVPLVLIMLLVALIAVGLIGMAVVLIA' A
#
# COMPACT_ATOMS: atom_id res chain seq x y z
N MET A 1 23.99 -11.02 -19.41
CA MET A 1 23.77 -11.38 -17.99
C MET A 1 23.60 -12.88 -17.95
N THR A 2 24.62 -13.62 -17.53
CA THR A 2 24.54 -15.07 -17.40
C THR A 2 23.64 -15.36 -16.20
N SER A 3 22.48 -15.98 -16.43
CA SER A 3 21.63 -16.43 -15.34
C SER A 3 22.44 -17.38 -14.46
N PRO A 4 22.42 -17.25 -13.11
CA PRO A 4 23.10 -18.16 -12.21
C PRO A 4 22.38 -19.52 -12.07
N ASP A 5 21.50 -19.84 -13.01
CA ASP A 5 20.67 -21.04 -12.97
C ASP A 5 21.55 -22.29 -13.14
N PRO A 6 21.50 -23.26 -12.22
CA PRO A 6 22.31 -24.46 -12.30
C PRO A 6 21.93 -25.28 -13.54
N GLU A 7 22.93 -25.84 -14.22
CA GLU A 7 22.70 -26.62 -15.45
C GLU A 7 21.78 -27.82 -15.16
N PRO A 8 20.61 -27.97 -15.81
CA PRO A 8 19.64 -29.02 -15.51
C PRO A 8 20.18 -30.45 -15.64
N ARG A 9 21.26 -30.65 -16.40
CA ARG A 9 21.93 -31.95 -16.57
C ARG A 9 22.89 -32.31 -15.43
N ARG A 10 23.12 -31.39 -14.51
CA ARG A 10 24.07 -31.51 -13.40
C ARG A 10 23.48 -31.24 -12.03
N THR A 11 22.20 -30.88 -11.98
CA THR A 11 21.48 -30.63 -10.74
C THR A 11 20.25 -31.52 -10.72
N THR A 12 20.18 -32.40 -9.72
CA THR A 12 19.03 -33.26 -9.49
C THR A 12 17.79 -32.40 -9.25
N GLY A 13 16.64 -32.81 -9.81
CA GLY A 13 15.34 -32.20 -9.54
C GLY A 13 14.96 -31.07 -10.50
N LEU A 14 15.79 -30.77 -11.51
CA LEU A 14 15.43 -29.89 -12.64
C LEU A 14 15.02 -30.66 -13.91
N GLU A 15 15.11 -32.00 -13.89
CA GLU A 15 14.57 -32.86 -14.94
C GLU A 15 13.02 -32.84 -14.95
N PRO A 16 12.38 -33.03 -16.11
CA PRO A 16 10.92 -33.18 -16.21
C PRO A 16 10.45 -34.36 -15.34
N GLY A 17 9.93 -34.06 -14.15
CA GLY A 17 9.61 -35.05 -13.12
C GLY A 17 9.93 -34.60 -11.70
N GLY A 18 10.80 -33.59 -11.52
CA GLY A 18 10.95 -32.81 -10.27
C GLY A 18 11.32 -33.61 -9.02
N GLY A 19 11.76 -34.85 -9.17
CA GLY A 19 12.10 -35.74 -8.06
C GLY A 19 13.56 -35.61 -7.67
N VAL A 20 13.83 -35.58 -6.37
CA VAL A 20 15.18 -35.80 -5.82
C VAL A 20 15.23 -37.12 -5.05
N PRO A 21 16.35 -37.88 -5.12
CA PRO A 21 16.54 -39.06 -4.31
C PRO A 21 16.40 -38.77 -2.80
N PRO A 22 15.91 -39.73 -1.99
CA PRO A 22 15.90 -39.58 -0.54
C PRO A 22 17.32 -39.30 -0.01
N GLY A 23 17.51 -38.15 0.64
CA GLY A 23 18.80 -37.73 1.21
C GLY A 23 19.50 -36.59 0.46
N GLU A 24 19.06 -36.24 -0.75
CA GLU A 24 19.51 -35.02 -1.43
C GLU A 24 18.61 -33.83 -1.06
N THR A 25 19.19 -32.64 -0.92
CA THR A 25 18.38 -31.42 -0.72
C THR A 25 17.79 -31.01 -2.07
N PRO A 26 16.46 -30.83 -2.19
CA PRO A 26 15.83 -30.35 -3.41
C PRO A 26 16.49 -29.05 -3.93
N PRO A 27 16.54 -28.84 -5.26
CA PRO A 27 17.00 -27.57 -5.81
C PRO A 27 16.13 -26.46 -5.22
N GLY A 28 16.78 -25.37 -4.80
CA GLY A 28 16.11 -24.26 -4.13
C GLY A 28 14.96 -23.78 -5.00
N GLU A 29 13.73 -23.99 -4.54
CA GLU A 29 12.55 -23.38 -5.14
C GLU A 29 12.76 -21.86 -5.05
N ALA A 30 13.20 -21.23 -6.14
CA ALA A 30 13.16 -19.78 -6.31
C ALA A 30 11.70 -19.36 -6.51
N GLY A 31 10.84 -19.69 -5.54
CA GLY A 31 9.40 -19.47 -5.54
C GLY A 31 9.04 -18.15 -4.86
N THR A 32 9.75 -17.08 -5.17
CA THR A 32 9.31 -15.70 -4.85
C THR A 32 8.70 -15.00 -6.07
N SER A 33 8.55 -15.71 -7.18
CA SER A 33 7.84 -15.27 -8.38
C SER A 33 6.32 -15.26 -8.13
N GLY A 34 5.84 -14.20 -7.44
CA GLY A 34 4.41 -13.96 -7.22
C GLY A 34 4.03 -13.25 -5.92
N ILE A 35 4.99 -12.96 -5.03
CA ILE A 35 4.70 -12.27 -3.75
C ILE A 35 4.42 -10.77 -3.89
N SER A 36 4.66 -10.17 -5.05
CA SER A 36 4.21 -8.80 -5.34
C SER A 36 2.84 -8.82 -6.03
N HIS A 37 1.78 -8.80 -5.24
CA HIS A 37 0.53 -8.23 -5.76
C HIS A 37 0.77 -6.73 -5.97
N PRO A 38 0.40 -6.15 -7.13
CA PRO A 38 0.42 -4.70 -7.30
C PRO A 38 -0.43 -4.07 -6.20
N GLU A 39 0.16 -3.22 -5.35
CA GLU A 39 -0.65 -2.43 -4.43
C GLU A 39 -1.61 -1.57 -5.25
N PRO A 40 -2.91 -1.56 -4.90
CA PRO A 40 -3.83 -0.64 -5.54
C PRO A 40 -3.32 0.78 -5.29
N PRO A 41 -3.41 1.67 -6.29
CA PRO A 41 -3.04 3.06 -6.12
C PRO A 41 -3.83 3.61 -4.93
N GLU A 42 -3.06 4.02 -3.94
CA GLU A 42 -3.53 4.52 -2.66
C GLU A 42 -4.48 5.69 -2.92
N LEU A 43 -5.66 5.63 -2.29
CA LEU A 43 -6.75 6.59 -2.46
C LEU A 43 -6.39 7.93 -1.76
N ARG A 44 -5.28 8.55 -2.15
CA ARG A 44 -4.71 9.77 -1.56
C ARG A 44 -5.57 11.01 -1.84
N LYS A 45 -6.59 10.90 -2.70
CA LYS A 45 -7.48 12.01 -3.10
C LYS A 45 -8.82 11.92 -2.38
N ALA A 46 -8.82 11.78 -1.06
CA ALA A 46 -10.11 11.68 -0.40
C ALA A 46 -10.81 13.06 -0.38
N TRP A 47 -10.16 14.17 0.04
CA TRP A 47 -10.93 15.41 0.30
C TRP A 47 -10.22 16.76 0.11
N GLY A 48 -8.94 16.81 -0.29
CA GLY A 48 -8.25 18.08 -0.58
C GLY A 48 -8.44 19.16 0.51
N PRO A 49 -8.51 20.46 0.16
CA PRO A 49 -8.78 21.52 1.12
C PRO A 49 -10.28 21.68 1.47
N VAL A 50 -11.18 20.89 0.88
CA VAL A 50 -12.64 21.11 0.97
C VAL A 50 -13.18 21.01 2.40
N PRO A 51 -12.84 19.98 3.21
CA PRO A 51 -13.28 19.91 4.61
C PRO A 51 -12.79 21.10 5.43
N LEU A 52 -11.56 21.54 5.20
CA LEU A 52 -10.98 22.66 5.92
C LEU A 52 -11.76 23.95 5.62
N VAL A 53 -12.10 24.20 4.36
CA VAL A 53 -12.91 25.36 3.95
C VAL A 53 -14.31 25.30 4.59
N LEU A 54 -14.94 24.13 4.62
CA LEU A 54 -16.27 23.96 5.22
C LEU A 54 -16.25 24.23 6.72
N ILE A 55 -15.23 23.72 7.43
CA ILE A 55 -15.03 23.98 8.87
C ILE A 55 -14.81 25.48 9.11
N MET A 56 -13.95 26.13 8.31
CA MET A 56 -13.70 27.57 8.44
C MET A 56 -14.96 28.41 8.22
N LEU A 57 -15.80 28.04 7.26
CA LEU A 57 -17.07 28.73 7.00
C LEU A 57 -18.03 28.59 8.19
N LEU A 58 -18.15 27.39 8.75
CA LEU A 58 -18.99 27.12 9.92
C LEU A 58 -18.51 27.92 11.14
N VAL A 59 -17.20 27.93 11.40
CA VAL A 59 -16.59 28.70 12.48
C VAL A 59 -16.87 30.20 12.30
N ALA A 60 -16.74 30.73 11.09
CA ALA A 60 -17.01 32.13 10.80
C ALA A 60 -18.48 32.49 11.06
N LEU A 61 -19.44 31.64 10.65
CA LEU A 61 -20.87 31.84 10.91
C LEU A 61 -21.17 31.90 12.41
N ILE A 62 -20.62 30.96 13.18
CA ILE A 62 -20.79 30.92 14.64
C ILE A 62 -20.17 32.16 15.27
N ALA A 63 -18.95 32.53 14.87
CA ALA A 63 -18.25 33.70 15.41
C ALA A 63 -19.03 34.99 15.17
N VAL A 64 -19.57 35.20 13.96
CA VAL A 64 -20.41 36.37 13.64
C VAL A 64 -21.66 36.41 14.52
N GLY A 65 -22.33 35.27 14.72
CA GLY A 65 -23.50 35.17 15.60
C GLY A 65 -23.17 35.51 17.06
N LEU A 66 -22.05 35.00 17.58
CA LEU A 66 -21.59 35.29 18.93
C LEU A 66 -21.19 36.76 19.11
N ILE A 67 -20.52 37.35 18.12
CA ILE A 67 -20.17 38.78 18.13
C ILE A 67 -21.46 39.62 18.15
N GLY A 68 -22.43 39.31 17.28
CA GLY A 68 -23.72 40.01 17.26
C GLY A 68 -24.47 39.90 18.59
N MET A 69 -24.50 38.70 19.18
CA MET A 69 -25.07 38.49 20.52
C MET A 69 -24.37 39.32 21.59
N ALA A 70 -23.03 39.35 21.59
CA ALA A 70 -22.24 40.12 22.55
C ALA A 70 -22.50 41.63 22.42
N VAL A 71 -22.61 42.15 21.18
CA VAL A 71 -22.95 43.55 20.94
C VAL A 71 -24.32 43.89 21.51
N VAL A 72 -25.34 43.05 21.28
CA VAL A 72 -26.70 43.25 21.82
C VAL A 72 -26.71 43.21 23.35
N LEU A 73 -25.88 42.39 23.98
CA LEU A 73 -25.81 42.28 25.44
C LEU A 73 -25.11 43.47 26.10
N ILE A 74 -24.16 44.09 25.40
CA ILE A 74 -23.35 45.22 25.91
C ILE A 74 -24.01 46.58 25.63
N ALA A 75 -24.81 46.68 24.56
CA ALA A 75 -25.58 47.87 24.21
C ALA A 75 -26.78 48.10 25.14
#